data_AF-A0A2I1HJF8-F1
#
_entry.id   AF-A0A2I1HJF8-F1
#
_cell.length_a   1.000
_cell.length_b   1.000
_cell.length_c   1.000
_cell.angle_alpha   90.00
_cell.angle_beta   90.00
_cell.angle_gamma   90.00
#
_symmetry.space_group_name_H-M   'P 1'
#
loop_
_entity.id
_entity.type
_entity.pdbx_description
1 polymer ?
#
loop_
_entity_poly.entity_id
_entity_poly.type
_entity_poly.pdbx_seq_one_letter_code
_entity_poly.pdbx_strand_id
1 'polypeptide(L)'
;MKNLKKTNKKGQAIRKDKQQMEENAFYSKTCVARSIKFAAEQPSKEDLQLLDSEKFSYFLATILARDREVVAVNVTITPIKCKVYIAKNGPWSQKDKDFIKKVEKTLIKISKDAPMSNQIYERDDIKELYLATMKHCSRKLGHRLNKLRTDITNGMSEMYIKSFLEYAQNEGISIDDIFDDKKRPSMSSFCNEYYQVTKNDPNAPEVFLRHIKKVGSYVSHLTEIIDCACKDKYKNLFSSIETNLLDSCEEIQPISSWKNIVMKYISDEKYEDFKNTCLEIREIKSRLEDIYGGIDKQLESNNFNHTYLHAELNILTKLMDIDKGSQGRKFIAVSKKCCYLCRLYIKFIQSKGHKFVISGSHNKLYHKWQLPIPFRKDFIPHASFYLNEIIENEINHLTSLRATSDSDPESENRDYKKIRFVRKMELSEEDL
;
A
#
# COMPACT_ATOMS: atom_id res chain seq x y z
N MET A 1 28.62 -45.10 12.84
CA MET A 1 28.62 -43.64 12.56
C MET A 1 28.26 -43.22 11.12
N LYS A 2 28.72 -43.90 10.05
CA LYS A 2 28.39 -43.52 8.65
C LYS A 2 26.89 -43.67 8.29
N ASN A 3 26.18 -44.66 8.85
CA ASN A 3 24.75 -44.88 8.59
C ASN A 3 23.82 -43.86 9.26
N LEU A 4 24.12 -43.41 10.49
CA LEU A 4 23.37 -42.32 11.16
C LEU A 4 23.49 -40.98 10.41
N LYS A 5 24.67 -40.67 9.85
CA LYS A 5 24.85 -39.45 9.03
C LYS A 5 24.09 -39.53 7.70
N LYS A 6 23.91 -40.72 7.11
CA LYS A 6 23.14 -40.94 5.87
C LYS A 6 21.62 -40.85 6.10
N THR A 7 21.10 -41.44 7.17
CA THR A 7 19.67 -41.36 7.51
C THR A 7 19.25 -39.94 7.91
N ASN A 8 20.09 -39.21 8.65
CA ASN A 8 19.82 -37.81 9.01
C ASN A 8 19.83 -36.89 7.76
N LYS A 9 20.75 -37.12 6.80
CA LYS A 9 20.75 -36.40 5.52
C LYS A 9 19.52 -36.70 4.65
N LYS A 10 19.07 -37.96 4.56
CA LYS A 10 17.83 -38.33 3.83
C LYS A 10 16.59 -37.72 4.47
N GLY A 11 16.47 -37.76 5.80
CA GLY A 11 15.36 -37.14 6.53
C GLY A 11 15.32 -35.61 6.37
N GLN A 12 16.48 -34.95 6.31
CA GLN A 12 16.57 -33.52 6.03
C GLN A 12 16.19 -33.16 4.60
N ALA A 13 16.55 -33.97 3.61
CA ALA A 13 16.16 -33.77 2.21
C ALA A 13 14.63 -33.87 2.04
N ILE A 14 14.01 -34.93 2.55
CA ILE A 14 12.55 -35.13 2.48
C ILE A 14 11.79 -33.97 3.15
N ARG A 15 12.28 -33.48 4.29
CA ARG A 15 11.67 -32.32 4.98
C ARG A 15 11.79 -31.03 4.17
N LYS A 16 12.90 -30.83 3.46
CA LYS A 16 13.08 -29.67 2.56
C LYS A 16 12.16 -29.77 1.35
N ASP A 17 12.02 -30.95 0.74
CA ASP A 17 11.14 -31.17 -0.41
C ASP A 17 9.68 -30.93 -0.06
N LYS A 18 9.23 -31.44 1.10
CA LYS A 18 7.87 -31.20 1.60
C LYS A 18 7.60 -29.72 1.83
N GLN A 19 8.54 -28.99 2.46
CA GLN A 19 8.40 -27.56 2.71
C GLN A 19 8.32 -26.78 1.39
N GLN A 20 9.16 -27.12 0.40
CA GLN A 20 9.13 -26.47 -0.91
C GLN A 20 7.80 -26.72 -1.64
N MET A 21 7.21 -27.91 -1.50
CA MET A 21 5.89 -28.22 -2.07
C MET A 21 4.78 -27.40 -1.41
N GLU A 22 4.80 -27.24 -0.09
CA GLU A 22 3.84 -26.42 0.65
C GLU A 22 3.94 -24.93 0.26
N GLU A 23 5.17 -24.41 0.11
CA GLU A 23 5.43 -23.05 -0.35
C GLU A 23 4.94 -22.84 -1.80
N ASN A 24 5.24 -23.77 -2.71
CA ASN A 24 4.74 -23.73 -4.10
C ASN A 24 3.20 -23.72 -4.13
N ALA A 25 2.56 -24.60 -3.36
CA ALA A 25 1.10 -24.65 -3.29
C ALA A 25 0.50 -23.33 -2.77
N PHE A 26 1.13 -22.70 -1.77
CA PHE A 26 0.73 -21.40 -1.24
C PHE A 26 0.83 -20.28 -2.29
N TYR A 27 1.96 -20.18 -3.00
CA TYR A 27 2.13 -19.15 -4.05
C TYR A 27 1.17 -19.39 -5.22
N SER A 28 0.96 -20.65 -5.61
CA SER A 28 0.00 -21.01 -6.66
C SER A 28 -1.42 -20.58 -6.30
N LYS A 29 -1.86 -20.81 -5.05
CA LYS A 29 -3.15 -20.31 -4.56
C LYS A 29 -3.22 -18.79 -4.54
N THR A 30 -2.14 -18.12 -4.13
CA THR A 30 -2.07 -16.65 -4.15
C THR A 30 -2.28 -16.09 -5.56
N CYS A 31 -1.67 -16.74 -6.57
CA CYS A 31 -1.84 -16.40 -7.98
C CYS A 31 -3.29 -16.59 -8.46
N VAL A 32 -3.92 -17.74 -8.16
CA VAL A 32 -5.33 -17.98 -8.51
C VAL A 32 -6.26 -16.99 -7.81
N ALA A 33 -6.15 -16.84 -6.49
CA ALA A 33 -6.98 -15.91 -5.72
C ALA A 33 -6.88 -14.49 -6.30
N ARG A 34 -5.67 -14.04 -6.65
CA ARG A 34 -5.44 -12.75 -7.29
C ARG A 34 -6.05 -12.64 -8.69
N SER A 35 -6.06 -13.72 -9.47
CA SER A 35 -6.54 -13.69 -10.86
C SER A 35 -8.06 -13.55 -10.91
N ILE A 36 -8.78 -14.29 -10.05
CA ILE A 36 -10.24 -14.26 -10.03
C ILE A 36 -10.80 -13.14 -9.14
N LYS A 37 -10.13 -12.78 -8.03
CA LYS A 37 -10.58 -11.73 -7.10
C LYS A 37 -9.55 -10.61 -6.90
N PHE A 38 -9.98 -9.36 -7.00
CA PHE A 38 -9.09 -8.20 -6.83
C PHE A 38 -8.83 -7.84 -5.36
N ALA A 39 -9.88 -7.85 -4.54
CA ALA A 39 -9.82 -7.54 -3.12
C ALA A 39 -10.53 -8.63 -2.32
N ALA A 40 -9.86 -9.11 -1.28
CA ALA A 40 -10.39 -10.15 -0.41
C ALA A 40 -11.51 -9.62 0.49
N GLU A 41 -11.39 -8.36 0.93
CA GLU A 41 -12.32 -7.71 1.86
C GLU A 41 -12.45 -6.22 1.53
N GLN A 42 -13.46 -5.55 2.10
CA GLN A 42 -13.57 -4.10 2.05
C GLN A 42 -12.41 -3.43 2.83
N PRO A 43 -11.93 -2.24 2.41
CA PRO A 43 -10.90 -1.53 3.13
C PRO A 43 -11.36 -1.18 4.55
N SER A 44 -10.55 -1.49 5.58
CA SER A 44 -10.85 -1.02 6.93
C SER A 44 -10.56 0.48 7.07
N LYS A 45 -11.48 1.18 7.77
CA LYS A 45 -11.25 2.50 8.37
C LYS A 45 -10.85 2.26 9.83
N GLU A 46 -9.59 1.92 10.05
CA GLU A 46 -9.04 1.89 11.41
C GLU A 46 -8.53 3.29 11.74
N ASP A 47 -9.26 4.00 12.59
CA ASP A 47 -8.81 5.29 13.13
C ASP A 47 -7.80 5.00 14.24
N LEU A 48 -6.52 5.09 13.89
CA LEU A 48 -5.42 4.87 14.82
C LEU A 48 -5.04 6.18 15.50
N GLN A 49 -5.12 6.21 16.82
CA GLN A 49 -4.46 7.25 17.61
C GLN A 49 -2.95 7.04 17.53
N LEU A 50 -2.26 7.93 16.83
CA LEU A 50 -0.83 7.89 16.61
C LEU A 50 -0.08 8.74 17.64
N LEU A 51 1.01 8.20 18.18
CA LEU A 51 1.99 8.97 18.95
C LEU A 51 2.72 9.96 18.04
N ASP A 52 3.34 11.01 18.59
CA ASP A 52 4.06 12.01 17.80
C ASP A 52 5.16 11.40 16.90
N SER A 53 5.91 10.42 17.41
CA SER A 53 6.93 9.70 16.65
C SER A 53 6.35 8.83 15.52
N GLU A 54 5.12 8.34 15.72
CA GLU A 54 4.38 7.56 14.72
C GLU A 54 3.85 8.47 13.61
N LYS A 55 3.36 9.68 13.97
CA LYS A 55 3.01 10.73 13.01
C LYS A 55 4.22 11.13 12.16
N PHE A 56 5.37 11.34 12.80
CA PHE A 56 6.62 11.65 12.09
C PHE A 56 7.00 10.55 11.09
N SER A 57 6.90 9.27 11.49
CA SER A 57 7.10 8.13 10.57
C SER A 57 6.16 8.18 9.36
N TYR A 58 4.90 8.53 9.59
CA TYR A 58 3.87 8.64 8.55
C TYR A 58 4.12 9.78 7.56
N PHE A 59 4.55 10.94 8.07
CA PHE A 59 4.93 12.06 7.24
C PHE A 59 6.14 11.71 6.37
N LEU A 60 7.18 11.09 6.95
CA LEU A 60 8.35 10.62 6.21
C LEU A 60 7.96 9.63 5.11
N ALA A 61 7.17 8.60 5.43
CA ALA A 61 6.75 7.61 4.44
C ALA A 61 6.04 8.26 3.24
N THR A 62 5.31 9.37 3.46
CA THR A 62 4.63 10.10 2.38
C THR A 62 5.61 10.83 1.46
N ILE A 63 6.52 11.62 2.01
CA ILE A 63 7.43 12.46 1.21
C ILE A 63 8.55 11.66 0.54
N LEU A 64 8.85 10.46 1.03
CA LEU A 64 9.87 9.59 0.45
C LEU A 64 9.35 8.80 -0.78
N ALA A 65 8.03 8.75 -1.00
CA ALA A 65 7.44 7.92 -2.03
C ALA A 65 7.25 8.66 -3.37
N ARG A 66 8.10 8.32 -4.35
CA ARG A 66 8.24 9.04 -5.63
C ARG A 66 7.20 8.74 -6.72
N ASP A 67 6.80 7.48 -6.90
CA ASP A 67 5.85 7.05 -7.95
C ASP A 67 4.83 6.02 -7.42
N ARG A 68 4.66 4.89 -8.13
CA ARG A 68 3.84 3.75 -7.72
C ARG A 68 4.54 2.89 -6.67
N GLU A 69 5.78 3.21 -6.32
CA GLU A 69 6.52 2.59 -5.23
C GLU A 69 5.78 2.77 -3.90
N VAL A 70 5.89 1.75 -3.06
CA VAL A 70 5.49 1.76 -1.66
C VAL A 70 6.76 1.96 -0.85
N VAL A 71 6.69 2.88 0.11
CA VAL A 71 7.76 3.13 1.08
C VAL A 71 7.18 2.86 2.45
N ALA A 72 7.91 2.10 3.25
CA ALA A 72 7.62 1.89 4.65
C ALA A 72 8.68 2.62 5.48
N VAL A 73 8.28 3.15 6.63
CA VAL A 73 9.16 3.84 7.58
C VAL A 73 8.83 3.39 8.99
N ASN A 74 9.86 3.07 9.76
CA ASN A 74 9.78 2.98 11.22
C ASN A 74 10.78 3.96 11.83
N VAL A 75 10.33 4.70 12.82
CA VAL A 75 11.19 5.55 13.64
C VAL A 75 11.27 4.92 15.03
N THR A 76 12.48 4.52 15.41
CA THR A 76 12.79 3.99 16.74
C THR A 76 13.59 5.04 17.51
N ILE A 77 12.99 5.52 18.59
CA ILE A 77 13.59 6.51 19.49
C ILE A 77 14.28 5.78 20.63
N THR A 78 15.56 6.09 20.84
CA THR A 78 16.34 5.69 22.00
C THR A 78 16.80 6.93 22.75
N PRO A 79 17.31 6.82 24.00
CA PRO A 79 17.79 7.98 24.76
C PRO A 79 18.90 8.78 24.05
N ILE A 80 19.63 8.17 23.11
CA ILE A 80 20.83 8.74 22.48
C ILE A 80 20.64 8.97 20.97
N LYS A 81 19.75 8.21 20.32
CA LYS A 81 19.63 8.20 18.85
C LYS A 81 18.20 8.09 18.35
N CYS A 82 17.96 8.70 17.19
CA CYS A 82 16.78 8.50 16.36
C CYS A 82 17.11 7.57 15.19
N LYS A 83 16.72 6.30 15.25
CA LYS A 83 16.95 5.36 14.15
C LYS A 83 15.76 5.35 13.23
N VAL A 84 15.98 5.61 11.95
CA VAL A 84 14.91 5.59 10.93
C VAL A 84 15.17 4.45 9.97
N TYR A 85 14.38 3.39 10.07
CA TYR A 85 14.40 2.27 9.13
C TYR A 85 13.48 2.58 7.95
N ILE A 86 13.99 2.46 6.74
CA ILE A 86 13.27 2.79 5.52
C ILE A 86 13.40 1.60 4.57
N ALA A 87 12.27 1.11 4.07
CA ALA A 87 12.22 0.08 3.05
C ALA A 87 11.33 0.53 1.89
N LYS A 88 11.58 -0.01 0.70
CA LYS A 88 10.68 0.10 -0.44
C LYS A 88 10.65 -1.23 -1.22
N ASN A 89 9.64 -1.41 -2.06
CA ASN A 89 9.42 -2.68 -2.77
C ASN A 89 10.46 -3.00 -3.86
N GLY A 90 11.31 -2.04 -4.24
CA GLY A 90 12.32 -2.21 -5.29
C GLY A 90 13.67 -1.61 -4.91
N PRO A 91 14.67 -1.65 -5.80
CA PRO A 91 16.04 -1.24 -5.47
C PRO A 91 16.18 0.27 -5.28
N TRP A 92 17.04 0.68 -4.34
CA TRP A 92 17.37 2.09 -4.10
C TRP A 92 18.18 2.70 -5.23
N SER A 93 17.62 3.72 -5.89
CA SER A 93 18.37 4.51 -6.87
C SER A 93 19.25 5.56 -6.16
N GLN A 94 20.29 6.06 -6.83
CA GLN A 94 21.12 7.12 -6.27
C GLN A 94 20.30 8.38 -5.96
N LYS A 95 19.31 8.71 -6.81
CA LYS A 95 18.39 9.83 -6.57
C LYS A 95 17.60 9.68 -5.26
N ASP A 96 17.19 8.46 -4.92
CA ASP A 96 16.49 8.19 -3.66
C ASP A 96 17.42 8.42 -2.47
N LYS A 97 18.65 7.89 -2.55
CA LYS A 97 19.68 8.04 -1.50
C LYS A 97 20.05 9.51 -1.28
N ASP A 98 20.23 10.27 -2.36
CA ASP A 98 20.56 11.69 -2.31
C ASP A 98 19.44 12.51 -1.66
N PHE A 99 18.19 12.23 -2.01
CA PHE A 99 17.04 12.91 -1.41
C PHE A 99 16.89 12.59 0.09
N ILE A 100 17.01 11.32 0.48
CA ILE A 100 16.95 10.91 1.89
C ILE A 100 18.07 11.59 2.69
N LYS A 101 19.30 11.61 2.15
CA LYS A 101 20.44 12.29 2.78
C LYS A 101 20.21 13.80 2.87
N LYS A 102 19.53 14.42 1.92
CA LYS A 102 19.14 15.84 1.99
C LYS A 102 18.14 16.08 3.12
N VAL A 103 17.09 15.26 3.22
CA VAL A 103 16.11 15.31 4.34
C VAL A 103 16.85 15.19 5.68
N GLU A 104 17.67 14.15 5.84
CA GLU A 104 18.43 13.89 7.07
C GLU A 104 19.31 15.09 7.47
N LYS A 105 20.13 15.60 6.54
CA LYS A 105 21.00 16.75 6.80
C LYS A 105 20.24 18.02 7.16
N THR A 106 19.12 18.28 6.49
CA THR A 106 18.29 19.46 6.79
C THR A 106 17.67 19.33 8.19
N LEU A 107 17.16 18.16 8.57
CA LEU A 107 16.63 17.93 9.93
C LEU A 107 17.69 18.10 11.02
N ILE A 108 18.92 17.60 10.79
CA ILE A 108 20.04 17.81 11.72
C ILE A 108 20.32 19.31 11.88
N LYS A 109 20.37 20.07 10.78
CA LYS A 109 20.60 21.52 10.84
C LYS A 109 19.51 22.25 11.61
N ILE A 110 18.24 22.02 11.26
CA ILE A 110 17.08 22.63 11.94
C ILE A 110 17.13 22.36 13.45
N SER A 111 17.41 21.11 13.83
CA SER A 111 17.40 20.71 15.23
C SER A 111 18.43 21.44 16.09
N LYS A 112 19.58 21.85 15.52
CA LYS A 112 20.61 22.59 16.26
C LYS A 112 20.13 23.98 16.67
N ASP A 113 19.31 24.58 15.81
CA ASP A 113 18.77 25.93 15.99
C ASP A 113 17.47 25.92 16.81
N ALA A 114 16.93 24.74 17.12
CA ALA A 114 15.72 24.62 17.93
C ALA A 114 15.91 25.18 19.37
N PRO A 115 14.88 25.80 19.97
CA PRO A 115 13.54 26.01 19.40
C PRO A 115 13.48 27.17 18.40
N MET A 116 12.78 26.96 17.29
CA MET A 116 12.52 27.99 16.27
C MET A 116 11.04 28.02 15.86
N SER A 117 10.57 29.19 15.44
CA SER A 117 9.20 29.41 14.94
C SER A 117 9.20 29.79 13.45
N ASN A 118 8.21 30.58 13.00
CA ASN A 118 7.89 30.87 11.60
C ASN A 118 9.08 31.35 10.73
N GLN A 119 10.10 31.98 11.32
CA GLN A 119 11.32 32.41 10.62
C GLN A 119 12.05 31.24 9.93
N ILE A 120 11.83 29.98 10.36
CA ILE A 120 12.42 28.80 9.73
C ILE A 120 12.10 28.71 8.23
N TYR A 121 10.89 29.11 7.82
CA TYR A 121 10.42 28.98 6.44
C TYR A 121 11.08 29.99 5.48
N GLU A 122 11.74 31.02 6.00
CA GLU A 122 12.48 31.99 5.20
C GLU A 122 13.87 31.49 4.78
N ARG A 123 14.39 30.45 5.45
CA ARG A 123 15.72 29.90 5.17
C ARG A 123 15.80 29.23 3.81
N ASP A 124 16.92 29.44 3.14
CA ASP A 124 17.17 28.87 1.82
C ASP A 124 17.24 27.34 1.84
N ASP A 125 17.80 26.73 2.90
CA ASP A 125 17.87 25.26 3.01
C ASP A 125 16.50 24.60 3.17
N ILE A 126 15.51 25.33 3.72
CA ILE A 126 14.11 24.90 3.80
C ILE A 126 13.43 25.03 2.45
N LYS A 127 13.53 26.19 1.80
CA LYS A 127 12.99 26.42 0.44
C LYS A 127 13.52 25.37 -0.54
N GLU A 128 14.81 25.08 -0.47
CA GLU A 128 15.45 24.02 -1.24
C GLU A 128 14.90 22.62 -0.94
N LEU A 129 14.56 22.33 0.32
CA LEU A 129 13.98 21.05 0.70
C LEU A 129 12.56 20.87 0.14
N TYR A 130 11.75 21.93 0.13
CA TYR A 130 10.43 21.93 -0.54
C TYR A 130 10.59 21.62 -2.03
N LEU A 131 11.47 22.32 -2.73
CA LEU A 131 11.73 22.09 -4.15
C LEU A 131 12.22 20.68 -4.42
N ALA A 132 13.17 20.18 -3.62
CA ALA A 132 13.68 18.81 -3.73
C ALA A 132 12.58 17.77 -3.51
N THR A 133 11.69 17.99 -2.53
CA THR A 133 10.58 17.09 -2.23
C THR A 133 9.56 17.04 -3.37
N MET A 134 9.19 18.21 -3.92
CA MET A 134 8.28 18.27 -5.07
C MET A 134 8.88 17.62 -6.30
N LYS A 135 10.18 17.82 -6.55
CA LYS A 135 10.90 17.15 -7.63
C LYS A 135 10.94 15.63 -7.44
N HIS A 136 11.24 15.16 -6.24
CA HIS A 136 11.26 13.74 -5.90
C HIS A 136 9.89 13.09 -6.07
N CYS A 137 8.81 13.76 -5.62
CA CYS A 137 7.45 13.23 -5.65
C CYS A 137 6.68 13.53 -6.96
N SER A 138 7.28 14.23 -7.92
CA SER A 138 6.58 14.83 -9.07
C SER A 138 5.70 13.84 -9.86
N ARG A 139 6.16 12.59 -10.04
CA ARG A 139 5.40 11.58 -10.79
C ARG A 139 4.15 11.12 -10.03
N LYS A 140 4.29 10.83 -8.73
CA LYS A 140 3.15 10.49 -7.86
C LYS A 140 2.20 11.66 -7.67
N LEU A 141 2.73 12.88 -7.57
CA LEU A 141 1.94 14.10 -7.52
C LEU A 141 1.12 14.28 -8.80
N GLY A 142 1.72 14.11 -9.98
CA GLY A 142 1.02 14.15 -11.27
C GLY A 142 -0.12 13.13 -11.36
N HIS A 143 0.09 11.89 -10.90
CA HIS A 143 -0.99 10.90 -10.85
C HIS A 143 -2.15 11.27 -9.92
N ARG A 144 -1.86 11.95 -8.80
CA ARG A 144 -2.90 12.43 -7.86
C ARG A 144 -3.63 13.63 -8.44
N LEU A 145 -2.89 14.56 -9.03
CA LEU A 145 -3.43 15.76 -9.67
C LEU A 145 -4.33 15.42 -10.86
N ASN A 146 -3.96 14.41 -11.66
CA ASN A 146 -4.82 13.97 -12.77
C ASN A 146 -6.18 13.45 -12.29
N LYS A 147 -6.26 12.83 -11.11
CA LYS A 147 -7.56 12.43 -10.53
C LYS A 147 -8.39 13.64 -10.11
N LEU A 148 -7.75 14.64 -9.53
CA LEU A 148 -8.41 15.90 -9.18
C LEU A 148 -8.88 16.64 -10.45
N ARG A 149 -8.04 16.72 -11.49
CA ARG A 149 -8.39 17.27 -12.81
C ARG A 149 -9.60 16.55 -13.40
N THR A 150 -9.67 15.23 -13.32
CA THR A 150 -10.85 14.47 -13.75
C THR A 150 -12.11 14.83 -12.95
N ASP A 151 -12.01 15.03 -11.64
CA ASP A 151 -13.16 15.49 -10.85
C ASP A 151 -13.62 16.88 -11.29
N ILE A 152 -12.68 17.81 -11.50
CA ILE A 152 -12.95 19.18 -11.96
C ILE A 152 -13.63 19.16 -13.34
N THR A 153 -13.05 18.46 -14.32
CA THR A 153 -13.60 18.40 -15.69
C THR A 153 -15.01 17.80 -15.71
N ASN A 154 -15.25 16.74 -14.95
CA ASN A 154 -16.56 16.09 -14.93
C ASN A 154 -17.61 16.84 -14.10
N GLY A 155 -17.18 17.73 -13.21
CA GLY A 155 -18.03 18.43 -12.25
C GLY A 155 -18.11 19.93 -12.44
N MET A 156 -17.77 20.49 -13.62
CA MET A 156 -17.69 21.95 -13.81
C MET A 156 -18.98 22.71 -13.45
N SER A 157 -20.15 22.08 -13.56
CA SER A 157 -21.44 22.66 -13.16
C SER A 157 -21.69 22.65 -11.65
N GLU A 158 -20.99 21.78 -10.91
CA GLU A 158 -21.20 21.51 -9.49
C GLU A 158 -20.71 22.68 -8.61
N MET A 159 -21.47 23.03 -7.57
CA MET A 159 -21.14 24.16 -6.70
C MET A 159 -19.80 24.00 -5.98
N TYR A 160 -19.45 22.79 -5.54
CA TYR A 160 -18.17 22.54 -4.87
C TYR A 160 -16.97 22.69 -5.82
N ILE A 161 -17.13 22.42 -7.12
CA ILE A 161 -16.09 22.69 -8.13
C ILE A 161 -15.99 24.18 -8.41
N LYS A 162 -17.13 24.88 -8.55
CA LYS A 162 -17.13 26.34 -8.72
C LYS A 162 -16.43 27.05 -7.55
N SER A 163 -16.74 26.67 -6.31
CA SER A 163 -16.06 27.18 -5.12
C SER A 163 -14.54 26.92 -5.15
N PHE A 164 -14.11 25.72 -5.56
CA PHE A 164 -12.69 25.42 -5.72
C PHE A 164 -12.00 26.31 -6.76
N LEU A 165 -12.66 26.57 -7.90
CA LEU A 165 -12.13 27.40 -8.97
C LEU A 165 -12.15 28.90 -8.61
N GLU A 166 -13.19 29.38 -7.92
CA GLU A 166 -13.26 30.74 -7.38
C GLU A 166 -12.14 30.98 -6.37
N TYR A 167 -11.92 30.03 -5.46
CA TYR A 167 -10.80 30.10 -4.51
C TYR A 167 -9.45 30.10 -5.26
N ALA A 168 -9.28 29.28 -6.30
CA ALA A 168 -8.08 29.29 -7.14
C ALA A 168 -7.84 30.66 -7.78
N GLN A 169 -8.87 31.28 -8.36
CA GLN A 169 -8.79 32.59 -8.98
C GLN A 169 -8.41 33.68 -7.99
N ASN A 170 -8.97 33.65 -6.78
CA ASN A 170 -8.63 34.60 -5.71
C ASN A 170 -7.17 34.49 -5.28
N GLU A 171 -6.59 33.29 -5.32
CA GLU A 171 -5.17 33.03 -5.06
C GLU A 171 -4.27 33.26 -6.31
N GLY A 172 -4.81 33.83 -7.38
CA GLY A 172 -4.07 34.12 -8.61
C GLY A 172 -3.70 32.88 -9.44
N ILE A 173 -4.39 31.75 -9.24
CA ILE A 173 -4.20 30.51 -10.00
C ILE A 173 -5.28 30.42 -11.07
N SER A 174 -4.88 30.51 -12.33
CA SER A 174 -5.79 30.34 -13.46
C SER A 174 -6.22 28.90 -13.63
N ILE A 175 -7.31 28.67 -14.38
CA ILE A 175 -7.72 27.31 -14.75
C ILE A 175 -6.58 26.61 -15.50
N ASP A 176 -5.91 27.31 -16.42
CA ASP A 176 -4.80 26.75 -17.19
C ASP A 176 -3.63 26.30 -16.29
N ASP A 177 -3.35 27.04 -15.21
CA ASP A 177 -2.32 26.65 -14.23
C ASP A 177 -2.65 25.32 -13.54
N ILE A 178 -3.93 25.01 -13.30
CA ILE A 178 -4.36 23.73 -12.72
C ILE A 178 -4.00 22.57 -13.65
N PHE A 179 -4.09 22.79 -14.96
CA PHE A 179 -3.79 21.80 -15.99
C PHE A 179 -2.32 21.83 -16.46
N ASP A 180 -1.53 22.82 -16.08
CA ASP A 180 -0.10 22.89 -16.36
C ASP A 180 0.72 21.97 -15.43
N ASP A 181 1.45 21.05 -16.04
CA ASP A 181 2.35 20.14 -15.32
C ASP A 181 3.58 20.84 -14.70
N LYS A 182 3.96 22.02 -15.21
CA LYS A 182 5.04 22.83 -14.62
C LYS A 182 4.61 23.47 -13.30
N LYS A 183 3.30 23.68 -13.10
CA LYS A 183 2.71 24.28 -11.89
C LYS A 183 2.36 23.26 -10.79
N ARG A 184 2.68 21.97 -10.98
CA ARG A 184 2.45 20.90 -9.99
C ARG A 184 2.91 21.26 -8.56
N PRO A 185 4.11 21.83 -8.32
CA PRO A 185 4.53 22.22 -6.98
C PRO A 185 3.56 23.21 -6.32
N SER A 186 3.18 24.28 -7.04
CA SER A 186 2.24 25.29 -6.59
C SER A 186 0.86 24.69 -6.29
N MET A 187 0.39 23.77 -7.13
CA MET A 187 -0.87 23.05 -6.91
C MET A 187 -0.86 22.23 -5.61
N SER A 188 0.30 21.73 -5.16
CA SER A 188 0.40 21.04 -3.88
C SER A 188 0.20 22.00 -2.71
N SER A 189 0.73 23.22 -2.77
CA SER A 189 0.52 24.22 -1.71
C SER A 189 -0.92 24.68 -1.68
N PHE A 190 -1.46 25.05 -2.84
CA PHE A 190 -2.85 25.46 -3.00
C PHE A 190 -3.84 24.42 -2.48
N CYS A 191 -3.68 23.16 -2.87
CA CYS A 191 -4.58 22.10 -2.39
C CYS A 191 -4.46 21.86 -0.89
N ASN A 192 -3.30 22.12 -0.27
CA ASN A 192 -3.17 22.03 1.18
C ASN A 192 -4.02 23.11 1.86
N GLU A 193 -3.86 24.36 1.43
CA GLU A 193 -4.59 25.52 1.97
C GLU A 193 -6.10 25.36 1.78
N TYR A 194 -6.55 25.09 0.56
CA TYR A 194 -7.97 24.88 0.27
C TYR A 194 -8.56 23.72 1.08
N TYR A 195 -7.82 22.61 1.26
CA TYR A 195 -8.30 21.50 2.08
C TYR A 195 -8.50 21.90 3.55
N GLN A 196 -7.67 22.78 4.12
CA GLN A 196 -7.84 23.18 5.52
C GLN A 196 -9.15 23.92 5.76
N VAL A 197 -9.59 24.74 4.80
CA VAL A 197 -10.84 25.51 4.90
C VAL A 197 -12.08 24.69 4.50
N THR A 198 -11.92 23.61 3.72
CA THR A 198 -13.05 22.83 3.18
C THR A 198 -13.20 21.41 3.73
N LYS A 199 -12.25 20.90 4.54
CA LYS A 199 -12.26 19.51 5.03
C LYS A 199 -13.52 19.07 5.79
N ASN A 200 -14.29 20.02 6.31
CA ASN A 200 -15.52 19.79 7.07
C ASN A 200 -16.79 20.20 6.31
N ASP A 201 -16.68 20.56 5.02
CA ASP A 201 -17.84 20.95 4.21
C ASP A 201 -18.71 19.71 3.90
N PRO A 202 -19.96 19.66 4.40
CA PRO A 202 -20.85 18.53 4.13
C PRO A 202 -21.31 18.46 2.66
N ASN A 203 -21.22 19.55 1.90
CA ASN A 203 -21.66 19.62 0.51
C ASN A 203 -20.59 19.13 -0.46
N ALA A 204 -19.33 19.04 -0.02
CA ALA A 204 -18.24 18.56 -0.84
C ALA A 204 -18.15 17.02 -0.81
N PRO A 205 -18.16 16.34 -1.98
CA PRO A 205 -18.06 14.87 -2.01
C PRO A 205 -16.78 14.36 -1.34
N GLU A 206 -16.89 13.33 -0.49
CA GLU A 206 -15.73 12.72 0.20
C GLU A 206 -14.61 12.29 -0.77
N VAL A 207 -14.97 11.89 -2.00
CA VAL A 207 -14.03 11.52 -3.07
C VAL A 207 -13.17 12.71 -3.49
N PHE A 208 -13.82 13.86 -3.73
CA PHE A 208 -13.18 15.10 -4.16
C PHE A 208 -12.24 15.64 -3.07
N LEU A 209 -12.75 15.78 -1.84
CA LEU A 209 -11.96 16.21 -0.68
C LEU A 209 -10.73 15.31 -0.46
N ARG A 210 -10.88 14.00 -0.66
CA ARG A 210 -9.77 13.05 -0.58
C ARG A 210 -8.75 13.22 -1.70
N HIS A 211 -9.13 13.63 -2.90
CA HIS A 211 -8.18 13.94 -3.97
C HIS A 211 -7.41 15.23 -3.66
N ILE A 212 -8.09 16.29 -3.24
CA ILE A 212 -7.45 17.54 -2.77
C ILE A 212 -6.46 17.24 -1.64
N LYS A 213 -6.91 16.57 -0.57
CA LYS A 213 -6.06 16.17 0.57
C LYS A 213 -4.80 15.44 0.11
N LYS A 214 -4.92 14.53 -0.86
CA LYS A 214 -3.78 13.76 -1.38
C LYS A 214 -2.82 14.62 -2.18
N VAL A 215 -3.30 15.61 -2.93
CA VAL A 215 -2.43 16.57 -3.62
C VAL A 215 -1.73 17.45 -2.57
N GLY A 216 -2.46 18.00 -1.60
CA GLY A 216 -1.93 18.84 -0.52
C GLY A 216 -0.99 18.15 0.48
N SER A 217 -1.11 16.83 0.64
CA SER A 217 -0.40 16.09 1.69
C SER A 217 1.12 16.20 1.66
N TYR A 218 1.76 16.45 0.52
CA TYR A 218 3.22 16.54 0.46
C TYR A 218 3.75 17.80 1.13
N VAL A 219 3.12 18.95 0.84
CA VAL A 219 3.43 20.23 1.50
C VAL A 219 3.06 20.15 2.97
N SER A 220 1.86 19.67 3.29
CA SER A 220 1.41 19.50 4.67
C SER A 220 2.37 18.64 5.50
N HIS A 221 2.71 17.44 5.02
CA HIS A 221 3.56 16.53 5.78
C HIS A 221 5.01 17.02 5.88
N LEU A 222 5.54 17.72 4.86
CA LEU A 222 6.85 18.33 4.95
C LEU A 222 6.89 19.46 5.99
N THR A 223 5.85 20.28 6.03
CA THR A 223 5.67 21.34 7.04
C THR A 223 5.64 20.74 8.45
N GLU A 224 4.83 19.71 8.67
CA GLU A 224 4.75 19.00 9.95
C GLU A 224 6.08 18.34 10.37
N ILE A 225 6.87 17.85 9.41
CA ILE A 225 8.23 17.34 9.66
C ILE A 225 9.16 18.45 10.16
N ILE A 226 9.13 19.61 9.49
CA ILE A 226 9.96 20.77 9.84
C ILE A 226 9.55 21.30 11.22
N ASP A 227 8.26 21.50 11.45
CA ASP A 227 7.71 21.93 12.74
C ASP A 227 8.06 20.96 13.87
N CYS A 228 8.09 19.66 13.59
CA CYS A 228 8.55 18.66 14.55
C CYS A 228 10.03 18.87 14.90
N ALA A 229 10.90 19.09 13.90
CA ALA A 229 12.33 19.31 14.11
C ALA A 229 12.65 20.63 14.83
N CYS A 230 11.77 21.63 14.75
CA CYS A 230 11.88 22.90 15.45
C CYS A 230 11.52 22.84 16.94
N LYS A 231 10.94 21.74 17.43
CA LYS A 231 10.52 21.61 18.84
C LYS A 231 11.71 21.25 19.72
N ASP A 232 11.87 21.99 20.83
CA ASP A 232 12.93 21.76 21.81
C ASP A 232 12.99 20.31 22.31
N LYS A 233 11.83 19.70 22.60
CA LYS A 233 11.72 18.30 23.04
C LYS A 233 12.35 17.27 22.09
N TYR A 234 12.55 17.61 20.81
CA TYR A 234 13.13 16.72 19.80
C TYR A 234 14.52 17.14 19.31
N LYS A 235 15.08 18.22 19.88
CA LYS A 235 16.40 18.75 19.51
C LYS A 235 17.49 17.68 19.52
N ASN A 236 17.70 17.04 20.66
CA ASN A 236 18.73 16.00 20.81
C ASN A 236 18.45 14.80 19.90
N LEU A 237 17.17 14.44 19.74
CA LEU A 237 16.75 13.32 18.91
C LEU A 237 17.12 13.51 17.43
N PHE A 238 16.76 14.66 16.85
CA PHE A 238 17.02 14.97 15.44
C PHE A 238 18.49 15.29 15.17
N SER A 239 19.22 15.81 16.15
CA SER A 239 20.67 16.03 16.03
C SER A 239 21.44 14.71 15.79
N SER A 240 20.87 13.59 16.23
CA SER A 240 21.44 12.25 16.18
C SER A 240 20.56 11.28 15.37
N ILE A 241 19.94 11.77 14.30
CA ILE A 241 19.17 10.95 13.37
C ILE A 241 20.11 10.05 12.54
N GLU A 242 19.72 8.80 12.36
CA GLU A 242 20.48 7.78 11.64
C GLU A 242 19.54 7.02 10.69
N THR A 243 19.65 7.28 9.39
CA THR A 243 18.83 6.61 8.38
C THR A 243 19.41 5.25 7.99
N ASN A 244 18.56 4.23 7.96
CA ASN A 244 18.89 2.85 7.70
C ASN A 244 18.04 2.35 6.52
N LEU A 245 18.64 2.29 5.33
CA LEU A 245 17.98 1.80 4.12
C LEU A 245 18.05 0.27 4.07
N LEU A 246 16.89 -0.38 3.96
CA LEU A 246 16.81 -1.83 3.81
C LEU A 246 16.72 -2.18 2.32
N ASP A 247 17.56 -3.11 1.89
CA ASP A 247 17.54 -3.60 0.51
C ASP A 247 16.24 -4.36 0.21
N SER A 248 15.78 -4.26 -1.04
CA SER A 248 14.65 -5.04 -1.52
C SER A 248 15.02 -6.53 -1.55
N CYS A 249 14.06 -7.38 -1.18
CA CYS A 249 14.21 -8.83 -1.25
C CYS A 249 13.27 -9.34 -2.33
N GLU A 250 13.82 -10.06 -3.31
CA GLU A 250 13.11 -10.58 -4.47
C GLU A 250 13.48 -12.05 -4.67
N GLU A 251 12.50 -12.88 -5.02
CA GLU A 251 12.68 -14.31 -5.26
C GLU A 251 11.77 -14.78 -6.40
N ILE A 252 12.30 -15.68 -7.23
CA ILE A 252 11.51 -16.40 -8.24
C ILE A 252 10.95 -17.66 -7.59
N GLN A 253 9.63 -17.78 -7.56
CA GLN A 253 8.91 -18.88 -6.94
C GLN A 253 8.22 -19.72 -8.01
N PRO A 254 8.44 -21.05 -8.06
CA PRO A 254 7.68 -21.91 -8.95
C PRO A 254 6.21 -21.93 -8.53
N ILE A 255 5.32 -21.88 -9.51
CA ILE A 255 3.87 -22.00 -9.32
C ILE A 255 3.31 -23.09 -10.24
N SER A 256 2.29 -23.77 -9.74
CA SER A 256 1.50 -24.73 -10.51
C SER A 256 0.68 -24.01 -11.58
N SER A 257 0.24 -24.74 -12.60
CA SER A 257 -0.70 -24.22 -13.58
C SER A 257 -1.99 -23.71 -12.93
N TRP A 258 -2.64 -22.73 -13.57
CA TRP A 258 -3.91 -22.19 -13.10
C TRP A 258 -4.96 -23.31 -13.00
N LYS A 259 -5.02 -24.17 -14.04
CA LYS A 259 -5.87 -25.36 -14.09
C LYS A 259 -5.70 -26.26 -12.87
N ASN A 260 -4.47 -26.63 -12.55
CA ASN A 260 -4.17 -27.57 -11.46
C ASN A 260 -4.65 -27.08 -10.10
N ILE A 261 -4.75 -25.77 -9.90
CA ILE A 261 -5.27 -25.19 -8.66
C ILE A 261 -6.79 -25.08 -8.71
N VAL A 262 -7.37 -24.61 -9.83
CA VAL A 262 -8.82 -24.44 -9.97
C VAL A 262 -9.56 -25.78 -9.89
N MET A 263 -9.04 -26.84 -10.53
CA MET A 263 -9.62 -28.18 -10.49
C MET A 263 -9.62 -28.84 -9.11
N LYS A 264 -9.00 -28.21 -8.10
CA LYS A 264 -9.16 -28.65 -6.70
C LYS A 264 -10.51 -28.25 -6.10
N TYR A 265 -11.21 -27.32 -6.75
CA TYR A 265 -12.47 -26.73 -6.28
C TYR A 265 -13.66 -27.03 -7.20
N ILE A 266 -13.40 -27.44 -8.45
CA ILE A 266 -14.43 -27.79 -9.43
C ILE A 266 -14.05 -29.06 -10.18
N SER A 267 -15.05 -29.77 -10.72
CA SER A 267 -14.83 -30.96 -11.53
C SER A 267 -14.24 -30.61 -12.90
N ASP A 268 -13.58 -31.60 -13.50
CA ASP A 268 -12.99 -31.54 -14.84
C ASP A 268 -14.02 -31.08 -15.89
N GLU A 269 -15.24 -31.60 -15.80
CA GLU A 269 -16.35 -31.27 -16.70
C GLU A 269 -16.74 -29.78 -16.64
N LYS A 270 -16.60 -29.14 -15.47
CA LYS A 270 -16.97 -27.74 -15.24
C LYS A 270 -15.82 -26.76 -15.51
N TYR A 271 -14.60 -27.26 -15.71
CA TYR A 271 -13.41 -26.42 -15.78
C TYR A 271 -13.42 -25.50 -17.00
N GLU A 272 -13.67 -26.03 -18.20
CA GLU A 272 -13.65 -25.23 -19.44
C GLU A 272 -14.74 -24.16 -19.41
N ASP A 273 -15.90 -24.51 -18.86
CA ASP A 273 -17.00 -23.57 -18.67
C ASP A 273 -16.64 -22.42 -17.74
N PHE A 274 -16.05 -22.72 -16.58
CA PHE A 274 -15.58 -21.70 -15.64
C PHE A 274 -14.48 -20.82 -16.24
N LYS A 275 -13.53 -21.44 -16.96
CA LYS A 275 -12.45 -20.73 -17.66
C LYS A 275 -13.02 -19.73 -18.66
N ASN A 276 -13.99 -20.12 -19.49
CA ASN A 276 -14.62 -19.24 -20.46
C ASN A 276 -15.30 -18.04 -19.80
N THR A 277 -16.08 -18.26 -18.73
CA THR A 277 -16.69 -17.18 -17.94
C THR A 277 -15.65 -16.19 -17.41
N CYS A 278 -14.53 -16.71 -16.90
CA CYS A 278 -13.42 -15.87 -16.45
C CYS A 278 -12.77 -15.05 -17.57
N LEU A 279 -12.71 -15.58 -18.80
CA LEU A 279 -12.11 -14.91 -19.96
C LEU A 279 -13.03 -13.84 -20.58
N GLU A 280 -14.34 -13.95 -20.40
CA GLU A 280 -15.32 -12.92 -20.77
C GLU A 280 -15.20 -11.67 -19.88
N ILE A 281 -14.83 -11.86 -18.60
CA ILE A 281 -14.60 -10.75 -17.68
C ILE A 281 -13.23 -10.13 -17.94
N ARG A 282 -13.22 -8.97 -18.61
CA ARG A 282 -12.01 -8.23 -19.01
C ARG A 282 -10.98 -8.08 -17.89
N GLU A 283 -11.41 -7.77 -16.67
CA GLU A 283 -10.53 -7.59 -15.52
C GLU A 283 -9.90 -8.88 -15.05
N ILE A 284 -10.59 -10.04 -15.16
CA ILE A 284 -10.02 -11.34 -14.81
C ILE A 284 -9.05 -11.78 -15.90
N LYS A 285 -9.45 -11.69 -17.17
CA LYS A 285 -8.60 -11.97 -18.33
C LYS A 285 -7.27 -11.23 -18.27
N SER A 286 -7.30 -9.90 -18.07
CA SER A 286 -6.08 -9.09 -17.97
C SER A 286 -5.16 -9.52 -16.82
N ARG A 287 -5.71 -10.06 -15.72
CA ARG A 287 -4.92 -10.57 -14.60
C ARG A 287 -4.34 -11.95 -14.87
N LEU A 288 -5.07 -12.81 -15.57
CA LEU A 288 -4.55 -14.10 -16.01
C LEU A 288 -3.35 -13.90 -16.93
N GLU A 289 -3.44 -12.97 -17.88
CA GLU A 289 -2.35 -12.57 -18.77
C GLU A 289 -1.13 -12.03 -17.98
N ASP A 290 -1.34 -11.14 -17.01
CA ASP A 290 -0.26 -10.57 -16.18
C ASP A 290 0.44 -11.63 -15.29
N ILE A 291 -0.31 -12.61 -14.79
CA ILE A 291 0.20 -13.61 -13.84
C ILE A 291 0.86 -14.80 -14.54
N TYR A 292 0.23 -15.31 -15.61
CA TYR A 292 0.66 -16.54 -16.29
C TYR A 292 1.31 -16.28 -17.65
N GLY A 293 1.34 -15.04 -18.14
CA GLY A 293 1.95 -14.68 -19.42
C GLY A 293 1.13 -15.11 -20.65
N GLY A 294 -0.13 -15.50 -20.47
CA GLY A 294 -1.06 -15.90 -21.53
C GLY A 294 -2.30 -16.60 -21.00
N ILE A 295 -3.31 -16.82 -21.86
CA ILE A 295 -4.61 -17.41 -21.50
C ILE A 295 -4.87 -18.82 -22.06
N ASP A 296 -3.99 -19.33 -22.93
CA ASP A 296 -4.16 -20.63 -23.57
C ASP A 296 -3.31 -21.70 -22.87
N LYS A 297 -2.26 -22.20 -23.54
CA LYS A 297 -1.34 -23.23 -23.02
C LYS A 297 -0.66 -22.82 -21.72
N GLN A 298 -0.54 -21.53 -21.44
CA GLN A 298 0.07 -20.97 -20.24
C GLN A 298 -0.76 -21.22 -18.98
N LEU A 299 -2.09 -21.26 -19.07
CA LEU A 299 -2.95 -21.59 -17.92
C LEU A 299 -2.91 -23.09 -17.57
N GLU A 300 -2.47 -23.91 -18.52
CA GLU A 300 -2.37 -25.36 -18.42
C GLU A 300 -0.97 -25.81 -17.95
N SER A 301 0.03 -24.92 -18.02
CA SER A 301 1.43 -25.22 -17.73
C SER A 301 1.90 -24.63 -16.39
N ASN A 302 2.84 -25.30 -15.73
CA ASN A 302 3.52 -24.71 -14.58
C ASN A 302 4.32 -23.47 -15.01
N ASN A 303 4.47 -22.52 -14.09
CA ASN A 303 5.09 -21.24 -14.38
C ASN A 303 5.96 -20.78 -13.21
N PHE A 304 6.57 -19.61 -13.34
CA PHE A 304 7.33 -18.94 -12.30
C PHE A 304 6.71 -17.59 -12.00
N ASN A 305 6.69 -17.25 -10.71
CA ASN A 305 6.21 -15.99 -10.23
C ASN A 305 7.36 -15.19 -9.63
N HIS A 306 7.52 -13.95 -10.07
CA HIS A 306 8.49 -13.04 -9.49
C HIS A 306 7.88 -12.37 -8.25
N THR A 307 8.35 -12.77 -7.08
CA THR A 307 7.86 -12.28 -5.79
C THR A 307 8.84 -11.30 -5.17
N TYR A 308 8.33 -10.39 -4.35
CA TYR A 308 9.15 -9.50 -3.54
C TYR A 308 8.56 -9.28 -2.15
N LEU A 309 9.42 -9.11 -1.17
CA LEU A 309 9.03 -8.79 0.19
C LEU A 309 8.52 -7.34 0.22
N HIS A 310 7.25 -7.16 0.52
CA HIS A 310 6.65 -5.84 0.63
C HIS A 310 7.36 -5.00 1.70
N ALA A 311 7.50 -3.70 1.47
CA ALA A 311 8.25 -2.77 2.29
C ALA A 311 7.90 -2.84 3.79
N GLU A 312 6.61 -2.96 4.13
CA GLU A 312 6.16 -3.11 5.52
C GLU A 312 6.70 -4.37 6.19
N LEU A 313 6.75 -5.48 5.45
CA LEU A 313 7.22 -6.74 5.98
C LEU A 313 8.74 -6.77 6.09
N ASN A 314 9.45 -6.08 5.19
CA ASN A 314 10.90 -5.92 5.27
C ASN A 314 11.32 -5.17 6.55
N ILE A 315 10.62 -4.08 6.88
CA ILE A 315 10.84 -3.39 8.16
C ILE A 315 10.47 -4.31 9.33
N LEU A 316 9.31 -4.98 9.27
CA LEU A 316 8.87 -5.87 10.34
C LEU A 316 9.90 -6.98 10.62
N THR A 317 10.42 -7.66 9.59
CA THR A 317 11.43 -8.71 9.76
C THR A 317 12.70 -8.15 10.38
N LYS A 318 13.17 -6.98 9.90
CA LYS A 318 14.34 -6.32 10.47
C LYS A 318 14.15 -5.97 11.96
N LEU A 319 12.98 -5.45 12.32
CA LEU A 319 12.67 -5.10 13.71
C LEU A 319 12.56 -6.34 14.59
N MET A 320 12.04 -7.45 14.09
CA MET A 320 12.01 -8.73 14.81
C MET A 320 13.42 -9.28 15.06
N ASP A 321 14.34 -9.09 14.11
CA ASP A 321 15.73 -9.53 14.26
C ASP A 321 16.51 -8.72 15.29
N ILE A 322 16.25 -7.40 15.36
CA ILE A 322 16.90 -6.49 16.32
C ILE A 322 16.32 -6.70 17.73
N ASP A 323 15.00 -6.73 17.84
CA ASP A 323 14.29 -6.73 19.13
C ASP A 323 13.79 -8.14 19.51
N LYS A 324 14.72 -9.09 19.62
CA LYS A 324 14.43 -10.45 20.12
C LYS A 324 14.01 -10.41 21.59
N GLY A 325 12.75 -10.08 21.85
CA GLY A 325 12.14 -10.09 23.19
C GLY A 325 11.51 -8.78 23.64
N SER A 326 11.61 -7.68 22.88
CA SER A 326 10.94 -6.44 23.27
C SER A 326 9.43 -6.50 22.91
N GLN A 327 8.58 -6.47 23.94
CA GLN A 327 7.12 -6.42 23.81
C GLN A 327 6.58 -5.00 23.58
N GLY A 328 7.46 -4.02 23.34
CA GLY A 328 7.07 -2.64 23.06
C GLY A 328 6.27 -2.53 21.77
N ARG A 329 5.34 -1.57 21.73
CA ARG A 329 4.60 -1.21 20.53
C ARG A 329 5.58 -0.73 19.45
N LYS A 330 5.50 -1.31 18.26
CA LYS A 330 6.31 -0.93 17.10
C LYS A 330 5.41 -0.52 15.95
N PHE A 331 5.51 0.75 15.54
CA PHE A 331 4.72 1.28 14.45
C PHE A 331 5.49 1.29 13.14
N ILE A 332 4.86 0.84 12.06
CA ILE A 332 5.40 0.89 10.70
C ILE A 332 4.44 1.71 9.85
N ALA A 333 4.88 2.90 9.47
CA ALA A 333 4.13 3.75 8.58
C ALA A 333 4.34 3.32 7.13
N VAL A 334 3.27 3.29 6.33
CA VAL A 334 3.36 2.96 4.91
C VAL A 334 2.72 4.03 4.03
N SER A 335 3.40 4.38 2.94
CA SER A 335 2.96 5.42 1.99
C SER A 335 1.74 5.01 1.16
N LYS A 336 1.34 3.73 1.25
CA LYS A 336 0.09 3.15 0.78
C LYS A 336 -0.35 2.11 1.81
N LYS A 337 -1.66 1.99 2.05
CA LYS A 337 -2.22 0.94 2.93
C LYS A 337 -1.68 -0.44 2.53
N CYS A 338 -1.51 -1.34 3.49
CA CYS A 338 -0.94 -2.66 3.24
C CYS A 338 -1.89 -3.56 2.42
N CYS A 339 -1.33 -4.60 1.79
CA CYS A 339 -2.12 -5.61 1.10
C CYS A 339 -2.76 -6.61 2.06
N TYR A 340 -3.64 -7.46 1.53
CA TYR A 340 -4.33 -8.49 2.32
C TYR A 340 -3.35 -9.44 3.02
N LEU A 341 -2.39 -10.01 2.28
CA LEU A 341 -1.41 -10.95 2.85
C LEU A 341 -0.48 -10.29 3.87
N CYS A 342 -0.08 -9.02 3.66
CA CYS A 342 0.65 -8.26 4.68
C CYS A 342 -0.18 -8.07 5.95
N ARG A 343 -1.45 -7.65 5.83
CA ARG A 343 -2.36 -7.51 6.98
C ARG A 343 -2.53 -8.83 7.71
N LEU A 344 -2.76 -9.91 6.97
CA LEU A 344 -2.97 -11.25 7.51
C LEU A 344 -1.73 -11.73 8.27
N TYR A 345 -0.54 -11.55 7.68
CA TYR A 345 0.72 -11.87 8.34
C TYR A 345 0.94 -11.04 9.61
N ILE A 346 0.67 -9.73 9.58
CA ILE A 346 0.81 -8.87 10.76
C ILE A 346 -0.14 -9.31 11.87
N LYS A 347 -1.41 -9.62 11.56
CA LYS A 347 -2.37 -10.16 12.52
C LYS A 347 -1.91 -11.50 13.11
N PHE A 348 -1.38 -12.37 12.26
CA PHE A 348 -0.80 -13.63 12.70
C PHE A 348 0.36 -13.40 13.68
N ILE A 349 1.28 -12.48 13.37
CA ILE A 349 2.40 -12.12 14.26
C ILE A 349 1.92 -11.48 15.57
N GLN A 350 0.86 -10.67 15.53
CA GLN A 350 0.21 -10.15 16.73
C GLN A 350 -0.36 -11.28 17.62
N SER A 351 -0.95 -12.31 17.02
CA SER A 351 -1.42 -13.50 17.76
C SER A 351 -0.29 -14.30 18.43
N LYS A 352 0.95 -14.13 17.97
CA LYS A 352 2.17 -14.68 18.60
C LYS A 352 2.75 -13.77 19.68
N GLY A 353 2.06 -12.68 20.05
CA GLY A 353 2.42 -11.78 21.15
C GLY A 353 3.23 -10.54 20.74
N HIS A 354 3.49 -10.33 19.45
CA HIS A 354 4.24 -9.15 18.98
C HIS A 354 3.32 -7.93 18.79
N LYS A 355 3.70 -6.76 19.34
CA LYS A 355 2.89 -5.53 19.29
C LYS A 355 3.22 -4.64 18.07
N PHE A 356 3.13 -5.18 16.86
CA PHE A 356 3.29 -4.38 15.64
C PHE A 356 1.99 -3.64 15.28
N VAL A 357 2.10 -2.40 14.84
CA VAL A 357 0.98 -1.58 14.36
C VAL A 357 1.36 -0.98 13.02
N ILE A 358 0.40 -0.90 12.10
CA ILE A 358 0.61 -0.37 10.74
C ILE A 358 -0.47 0.64 10.35
N SER A 359 -0.20 1.51 9.38
CA SER A 359 -1.12 2.57 8.94
C SER A 359 -2.31 2.08 8.07
N GLY A 360 -2.87 0.91 8.40
CA GLY A 360 -4.11 0.35 7.82
C GLY A 360 -3.93 -0.51 6.56
N SER A 361 -5.04 -1.10 6.08
CA SER A 361 -5.06 -2.01 4.92
C SER A 361 -6.11 -1.62 3.87
N HIS A 362 -5.82 -1.94 2.60
CA HIS A 362 -6.78 -1.86 1.52
C HIS A 362 -7.27 -3.25 1.06
N ASN A 363 -6.82 -4.33 1.72
CA ASN A 363 -7.27 -5.71 1.50
C ASN A 363 -7.23 -6.23 0.04
N LYS A 364 -6.33 -5.68 -0.79
CA LYS A 364 -6.11 -6.20 -2.16
C LYS A 364 -5.13 -7.35 -2.11
N LEU A 365 -5.34 -8.31 -3.00
CA LEU A 365 -4.41 -9.41 -3.22
C LEU A 365 -3.29 -8.95 -4.16
N TYR A 366 -2.09 -9.49 -3.97
CA TYR A 366 -0.94 -9.28 -4.86
C TYR A 366 -0.26 -10.63 -5.07
N HIS A 367 -0.16 -11.07 -6.32
CA HIS A 367 0.52 -12.33 -6.65
C HIS A 367 2.04 -12.23 -6.46
N LYS A 368 2.63 -11.04 -6.68
CA LYS A 368 4.07 -10.79 -6.48
C LYS A 368 4.48 -10.64 -5.00
N TRP A 369 3.66 -11.09 -4.06
CA TRP A 369 3.95 -11.02 -2.63
C TRP A 369 4.90 -12.14 -2.21
N GLN A 370 5.93 -11.83 -1.43
CA GLN A 370 6.86 -12.83 -0.89
C GLN A 370 6.63 -13.08 0.60
N LEU A 371 6.74 -14.35 0.97
CA LEU A 371 6.58 -14.85 2.32
C LEU A 371 7.78 -14.52 3.22
N PRO A 372 7.59 -13.83 4.37
CA PRO A 372 8.66 -13.58 5.32
C PRO A 372 9.34 -14.87 5.82
N ILE A 373 10.62 -14.78 6.18
CA ILE A 373 11.36 -15.90 6.78
C ILE A 373 10.84 -16.21 8.20
N PRO A 374 10.64 -15.23 9.10
CA PRO A 374 10.10 -15.50 10.43
C PRO A 374 8.72 -16.17 10.34
N PHE A 375 8.48 -17.18 11.18
CA PHE A 375 7.21 -17.91 11.26
C PHE A 375 6.67 -18.48 9.94
N ARG A 376 7.51 -18.60 8.90
CA ARG A 376 7.13 -19.07 7.56
C ARG A 376 6.28 -20.33 7.59
N LYS A 377 6.75 -21.35 8.31
CA LYS A 377 6.13 -22.68 8.40
C LYS A 377 4.76 -22.65 9.06
N ASP A 378 4.59 -21.79 10.06
CA ASP A 378 3.35 -21.71 10.83
C ASP A 378 2.32 -20.82 10.12
N PHE A 379 2.79 -19.85 9.35
CA PHE A 379 1.92 -18.94 8.60
C PHE A 379 1.31 -19.59 7.35
N ILE A 380 2.04 -20.47 6.64
CA ILE A 380 1.54 -21.09 5.40
C ILE A 380 0.20 -21.79 5.59
N PRO A 381 0.01 -22.70 6.58
CA PRO A 381 -1.28 -23.34 6.78
C PRO A 381 -2.38 -22.33 7.12
N HIS A 382 -2.06 -21.35 7.98
CA HIS A 382 -2.99 -20.31 8.41
C HIS A 382 -3.49 -19.47 7.22
N ALA A 383 -2.58 -18.98 6.38
CA ALA A 383 -2.94 -18.17 5.22
C ALA A 383 -3.58 -18.99 4.10
N SER A 384 -3.19 -20.26 3.95
CA SER A 384 -3.78 -21.17 2.97
C SER A 384 -5.25 -21.44 3.23
N PHE A 385 -5.68 -21.47 4.49
CA PHE A 385 -7.11 -21.58 4.86
C PHE A 385 -7.92 -20.43 4.24
N TYR A 386 -7.53 -19.18 4.52
CA TYR A 386 -8.23 -18.01 3.98
C TYR A 386 -8.15 -17.89 2.46
N LEU A 387 -7.02 -18.29 1.85
CA LEU A 387 -6.91 -18.31 0.39
C LEU A 387 -7.86 -19.34 -0.23
N ASN A 388 -8.05 -20.50 0.39
CA ASN A 388 -9.02 -21.48 -0.07
C ASN A 388 -10.44 -20.90 -0.02
N GLU A 389 -10.83 -20.28 1.10
CA GLU A 389 -12.16 -19.67 1.24
C GLU A 389 -12.39 -18.58 0.18
N ILE A 390 -11.38 -17.74 -0.09
CA ILE A 390 -11.47 -16.73 -1.14
C ILE A 390 -11.69 -17.36 -2.51
N ILE A 391 -10.94 -18.41 -2.84
CA ILE A 391 -11.02 -19.07 -4.15
C ILE A 391 -12.37 -19.76 -4.32
N GLU A 392 -12.78 -20.56 -3.34
CA GLU A 392 -14.02 -21.32 -3.36
C GLU A 392 -15.24 -20.39 -3.48
N ASN A 393 -15.29 -19.33 -2.67
CA ASN A 393 -16.39 -18.37 -2.72
C ASN A 393 -16.46 -17.64 -4.07
N GLU A 394 -15.32 -17.25 -4.64
CA GLU A 394 -15.31 -16.54 -5.93
C GLU A 394 -15.67 -17.48 -7.10
N ILE A 395 -15.21 -18.73 -7.07
CA ILE A 395 -15.62 -19.76 -8.05
C ILE A 395 -17.13 -19.94 -8.01
N ASN A 396 -17.70 -20.16 -6.83
CA ASN A 396 -19.14 -20.35 -6.67
C ASN A 396 -19.93 -19.13 -7.19
N HIS A 397 -19.45 -17.92 -6.88
CA HIS A 397 -20.05 -16.69 -7.37
C HIS A 397 -20.05 -16.60 -8.90
N LEU A 398 -18.91 -16.82 -9.54
CA LEU A 398 -18.77 -16.73 -11.00
C LEU A 398 -19.56 -17.82 -11.73
N THR A 399 -19.62 -19.04 -11.19
CA THR A 399 -20.45 -20.11 -11.76
C THR A 399 -21.94 -19.78 -11.65
N SER A 400 -22.38 -19.16 -10.55
CA SER A 400 -23.79 -18.76 -10.37
C SER A 400 -24.22 -17.65 -11.34
N LEU A 401 -23.35 -16.69 -11.63
CA LEU A 401 -23.62 -15.59 -12.57
C LEU A 401 -23.96 -16.11 -13.98
N ARG A 402 -23.29 -17.17 -14.42
CA ARG A 402 -23.57 -17.79 -15.72
C ARG A 402 -24.93 -18.48 -15.74
N ALA A 403 -25.27 -19.23 -14.70
CA ALA A 403 -26.57 -19.90 -14.61
C ALA A 403 -27.76 -18.91 -14.68
N THR A 404 -27.60 -17.71 -14.11
CA THR A 404 -28.60 -16.63 -14.21
C THR A 404 -28.61 -15.92 -15.57
N SER A 405 -27.50 -15.91 -16.30
CA SER A 405 -27.43 -15.31 -17.64
C SER A 405 -28.08 -16.20 -18.70
N ASP A 406 -28.08 -17.52 -18.50
CA ASP A 406 -28.68 -18.49 -19.42
C ASP A 406 -30.21 -18.63 -19.25
N SER A 407 -30.80 -17.96 -18.24
CA SER A 407 -32.22 -18.10 -17.87
C SER A 407 -33.12 -16.89 -18.16
N ASP A 408 -32.60 -15.77 -18.69
CA ASP A 408 -33.41 -14.59 -19.06
C ASP A 408 -33.03 -14.06 -20.46
N PRO A 409 -33.95 -14.07 -21.45
CA PRO A 409 -33.75 -13.36 -22.71
C PRO A 409 -34.32 -11.95 -22.62
N GLU A 410 -33.82 -11.11 -21.70
CA GLU A 410 -33.92 -9.64 -21.72
C GLU A 410 -33.34 -9.02 -20.43
N SER A 411 -32.15 -8.42 -20.49
CA SER A 411 -31.87 -7.09 -19.92
C SER A 411 -30.38 -6.69 -19.99
N GLU A 412 -30.13 -5.63 -20.75
CA GLU A 412 -29.23 -4.51 -20.47
C GLU A 412 -27.90 -4.77 -19.74
N ASN A 413 -26.84 -4.85 -20.54
CA ASN A 413 -25.59 -4.09 -20.43
C ASN A 413 -25.27 -3.47 -19.04
N ARG A 414 -24.87 -4.31 -18.06
CA ARG A 414 -24.31 -3.82 -16.80
C ARG A 414 -22.81 -3.61 -16.91
N ASP A 415 -22.49 -2.36 -17.21
CA ASP A 415 -21.19 -1.72 -17.11
C ASP A 415 -20.53 -2.05 -15.75
N TYR A 416 -19.30 -2.59 -15.76
CA TYR A 416 -18.41 -2.72 -14.58
C TYR A 416 -17.94 -1.34 -14.05
N LYS A 417 -18.75 -0.29 -14.24
CA LYS A 417 -18.50 1.04 -13.72
C LYS A 417 -18.84 1.10 -12.23
N LYS A 418 -17.76 1.26 -11.46
CA LYS A 418 -17.70 2.17 -10.30
C LYS A 418 -18.76 1.84 -9.24
N ILE A 419 -18.45 0.87 -8.39
CA ILE A 419 -19.19 0.61 -7.16
C ILE A 419 -19.30 1.94 -6.37
N ARG A 420 -20.45 2.60 -6.52
CA ARG A 420 -20.87 3.79 -5.79
C ARG A 420 -21.67 3.26 -4.61
N PHE A 421 -20.99 3.01 -3.49
CA PHE A 421 -21.67 2.58 -2.27
C PHE A 421 -22.45 3.76 -1.70
N VAL A 422 -23.78 3.69 -1.83
CA VAL A 422 -24.71 4.51 -1.07
C VAL A 422 -24.68 4.03 0.38
N ARG A 423 -24.44 4.96 1.29
CA ARG A 423 -24.46 4.77 2.74
C ARG A 423 -25.94 4.73 3.15
N LYS A 424 -26.47 3.57 3.55
CA LYS A 424 -27.67 3.57 4.41
C LYS A 424 -27.18 3.81 5.84
N MET A 425 -27.37 5.04 6.32
CA MET A 425 -27.43 5.30 7.76
C MET A 425 -28.85 4.93 8.17
N GLU A 426 -29.00 3.83 8.89
CA GLU A 426 -30.16 3.65 9.76
C GLU A 426 -29.89 4.54 10.98
N LEU A 427 -30.59 5.67 11.04
CA LEU A 427 -30.76 6.43 12.27
C LEU A 427 -31.88 5.73 13.03
N SER A 428 -31.57 5.25 14.23
CA SER A 428 -32.58 4.85 15.21
C SER A 428 -33.25 6.12 15.73
N GLU A 429 -34.53 6.29 15.39
CA GLU A 429 -35.44 7.19 16.09
C GLU A 429 -35.78 6.59 17.44
N GLU A 430 -34.97 6.89 18.45
CA GLU A 430 -35.38 6.91 19.86
C GLU A 430 -34.70 8.12 20.49
N ASP A 431 -35.31 9.29 20.27
CA ASP A 431 -35.51 10.37 21.25
C ASP A 431 -36.05 11.61 20.51
N LEU A 432 -37.39 11.61 20.34
CA LEU A 432 -38.31 12.71 19.97
C LEU A 432 -38.28 13.29 18.54
#